data_AF-A0A848ZDL9-F1
#
_entry.id   AF-A0A848ZDL9-F1
#
_cell.length_a   1.000
_cell.length_b   1.000
_cell.length_c   1.000
_cell.angle_alpha   90.00
_cell.angle_beta   90.00
_cell.angle_gamma   90.00
#
_symmetry.space_group_name_H-M   'P 1'
#
loop_
_entity.id
_entity.type
_entity.pdbx_description
1 polymer ?
#
loop_
_entity_poly.entity_id
_entity_poly.type
_entity_poly.pdbx_seq_one_letter_code
_entity_poly.pdbx_strand_id
1 'polypeptide(L)' 'VSLERGQAPLLLLDEIVAHLDAQRRAALFEALLSLGAQAWMTGTDSSLFEDIGTAALFVTVRDSRLTL' A
#
# COMPACT_ATOMS: atom_id res chain seq x y z
N VAL A 1 15.64 11.60 -11.44
CA VAL A 1 14.24 12.04 -11.21
C VAL A 1 14.31 13.20 -10.23
N SER A 2 14.21 14.44 -10.69
CA SER A 2 14.28 15.62 -9.83
C SER A 2 13.02 15.74 -8.99
N LEU A 3 13.19 15.80 -7.67
CA LEU A 3 12.13 16.04 -6.68
C LEU A 3 11.82 17.54 -6.61
N GLU A 4 11.31 18.13 -7.69
CA GLU A 4 10.84 19.51 -7.66
C GLU A 4 9.32 19.56 -7.79
N ARG A 5 8.65 19.83 -6.65
CA ARG A 5 7.45 20.69 -6.47
C ARG A 5 6.68 20.27 -5.21
N GLY A 6 7.13 20.69 -4.02
CA GLY A 6 6.31 20.96 -2.82
C GLY A 6 5.28 19.94 -2.29
N GLN A 7 5.12 18.77 -2.91
CA GLN A 7 4.16 17.73 -2.57
C GLN A 7 4.95 16.45 -2.28
N ALA A 8 4.62 15.80 -1.16
CA ALA A 8 5.23 14.52 -0.81
C ALA A 8 4.97 13.51 -1.95
N PRO A 9 5.98 12.72 -2.35
CA PRO A 9 5.84 11.79 -3.47
C PRO A 9 4.75 10.75 -3.19
N LEU A 10 3.94 10.42 -4.21
CA LEU A 10 3.03 9.27 -4.19
C LEU A 10 3.79 8.02 -4.64
N LEU A 11 3.85 7.01 -3.79
CA LEU A 11 4.42 5.71 -4.11
C LEU A 11 3.30 4.77 -4.59
N LEU A 12 3.52 4.11 -5.73
CA LEU A 12 2.62 3.09 -6.28
C LEU A 12 3.35 1.74 -6.25
N LEU A 13 2.79 0.77 -5.55
CA LEU A 13 3.35 -0.57 -5.39
C LEU A 13 2.38 -1.60 -5.95
N ASP A 14 2.75 -2.19 -7.09
CA ASP A 14 1.87 -3.13 -7.79
C ASP A 14 2.08 -4.56 -7.30
N GLU A 15 1.04 -5.17 -6.72
CA GLU A 15 0.97 -6.57 -6.24
C GLU A 15 2.16 -7.02 -5.36
N ILE A 16 2.89 -6.08 -4.75
CA ILE A 16 4.14 -6.38 -4.06
C ILE A 16 3.93 -7.31 -2.86
N VAL A 17 2.80 -7.16 -2.18
CA VAL A 17 2.50 -7.84 -0.92
C VAL A 17 2.39 -9.36 -1.12
N ALA A 18 1.90 -9.81 -2.28
CA ALA A 18 1.81 -11.22 -2.65
C ALA A 18 3.18 -11.89 -2.86
N HIS A 19 4.24 -11.10 -3.09
CA HIS A 19 5.59 -11.58 -3.33
C HIS A 19 6.45 -11.64 -2.05
N LEU A 20 5.87 -11.26 -0.91
CA LEU A 20 6.58 -11.15 0.37
C LEU A 20 6.08 -12.20 1.37
N ASP A 21 7.02 -12.77 2.11
CA ASP A 21 6.72 -13.52 3.33
C ASP A 21 6.13 -12.59 4.42
N ALA A 22 5.53 -13.17 5.45
CA ALA A 22 4.84 -12.41 6.51
C ALA A 22 5.76 -11.40 7.22
N GLN A 23 7.02 -11.77 7.48
CA GLN A 23 7.97 -10.90 8.14
C GLN A 23 8.31 -9.68 7.26
N ARG A 24 8.51 -9.89 5.95
CA ARG A 24 8.80 -8.82 5.00
C ARG A 24 7.59 -7.91 4.75
N ARG A 25 6.37 -8.45 4.75
CA ARG A 25 5.14 -7.63 4.66
C ARG A 25 5.02 -6.70 5.84
N ALA A 26 5.18 -7.21 7.06
CA ALA A 26 5.17 -6.38 8.26
C ALA A 26 6.23 -5.27 8.20
N ALA A 27 7.47 -5.61 7.80
CA ALA A 27 8.53 -4.63 7.63
C ALA A 27 8.24 -3.58 6.55
N LEU A 28 7.60 -3.98 5.44
CA LEU A 28 7.15 -3.05 4.41
C LEU A 28 6.11 -2.07 4.96
N PHE A 29 5.09 -2.57 5.67
CA PHE A 29 4.03 -1.72 6.25
C PHE A 29 4.62 -0.71 7.25
N GLU A 30 5.49 -1.14 8.15
CA GLU A 30 6.20 -0.24 9.08
C GLU A 30 7.05 0.81 8.35
N ALA A 31 7.76 0.42 7.29
CA ALA A 31 8.56 1.33 6.50
C ALA A 31 7.70 2.38 5.78
N LEU A 32 6.55 1.98 5.22
CA LEU A 32 5.61 2.88 4.55
C LEU A 32 4.98 3.87 5.53
N LEU A 33 4.57 3.42 6.71
CA LEU A 33 4.01 4.28 7.75
C LEU A 33 5.05 5.28 8.27
N SER A 34 6.31 4.86 8.41
CA SER A 34 7.42 5.71 8.86
C SER A 34 7.90 6.72 7.81
N LEU A 35 7.67 6.44 6.51
CA LEU A 35 8.13 7.29 5.41
C LEU A 35 7.39 8.64 5.38
N GLY A 36 6.17 8.72 5.93
CA GLY A 36 5.35 9.93 5.91
C GLY A 36 4.91 10.37 4.51
N ALA A 37 4.98 9.46 3.54
CA ALA A 37 4.56 9.67 2.16
C ALA A 37 3.20 8.97 1.90
N GLN A 38 2.50 9.40 0.85
CA GLN A 38 1.32 8.67 0.41
C GLN A 38 1.76 7.42 -0.35
N ALA A 39 1.27 6.24 0.04
CA ALA A 39 1.57 4.98 -0.63
C ALA A 39 0.27 4.26 -0.99
N TRP A 40 0.14 3.85 -2.25
CA TRP A 40 -0.95 3.01 -2.73
C TRP A 40 -0.39 1.65 -3.11
N MET A 41 -1.11 0.61 -2.69
CA MET A 41 -0.76 -0.78 -2.97
C MET A 41 -1.94 -1.45 -3.66
N THR A 42 -1.66 -2.33 -4.61
CA THR A 42 -2.66 -3.22 -5.22
C THR A 42 -2.44 -4.64 -4.71
N GLY A 43 -3.52 -5.41 -4.70
CA GLY A 43 -3.52 -6.80 -4.29
C GLY A 43 -4.84 -7.46 -4.66
N THR A 44 -4.77 -8.74 -4.98
CA THR A 44 -5.95 -9.57 -5.28
C THR A 44 -6.52 -10.30 -4.06
N ASP A 45 -5.73 -10.46 -3.00
CA ASP A 45 -6.12 -11.13 -1.75
C ASP A 45 -6.03 -10.15 -0.57
N SER A 46 -7.18 -9.85 0.05
CA SER A 46 -7.27 -8.94 1.19
C SER A 46 -6.59 -9.47 2.45
N SER A 47 -6.47 -10.80 2.60
CA SER A 47 -5.86 -11.41 3.79
C SER A 47 -4.38 -11.04 3.94
N LEU A 48 -3.70 -10.77 2.82
CA LEU A 48 -2.30 -10.35 2.80
C LEU A 48 -2.06 -8.95 3.39
N PHE A 49 -3.13 -8.17 3.57
CA PHE A 49 -3.08 -6.82 4.12
C PHE A 49 -3.61 -6.74 5.55
N GLU A 50 -4.11 -7.83 6.15
CA GLU A 50 -4.68 -7.81 7.51
C GLU A 50 -3.69 -7.24 8.55
N ASP A 51 -2.39 -7.49 8.36
CA ASP A 51 -1.33 -7.03 9.25
C ASP A 51 -1.19 -5.49 9.30
N ILE A 52 -1.66 -4.74 8.28
CA ILE A 52 -1.65 -3.25 8.32
C ILE A 52 -2.79 -2.69 9.18
N GLY A 53 -3.81 -3.52 9.47
CA GLY A 53 -4.96 -3.18 10.29
C GLY A 53 -5.68 -1.89 9.82
N THR A 54 -5.92 -0.98 10.76
CA THR A 54 -6.65 0.27 10.52
C THR A 54 -5.78 1.42 10.02
N ALA A 55 -4.48 1.18 9.79
CA ALA A 55 -3.55 2.21 9.35
C ALA A 55 -3.65 2.55 7.86
N ALA A 56 -4.47 1.80 7.10
CA ALA A 56 -4.72 2.03 5.69
C ALA A 56 -6.21 2.15 5.36
N LEU A 57 -6.51 2.86 4.27
CA LEU A 57 -7.83 2.84 3.63
C LEU A 57 -7.88 1.67 2.64
N PHE A 58 -8.86 0.80 2.80
CA PHE A 58 -9.12 -0.27 1.84
C PHE A 58 -10.09 0.20 0.78
N VAL A 59 -9.78 -0.13 -0.47
CA VAL A 59 -10.66 0.12 -1.62
C VAL A 59 -10.73 -1.17 -2.42
N THR A 60 -11.93 -1.71 -2.57
CA THR A 60 -12.20 -2.88 -3.40
C THR A 60 -12.61 -2.44 -4.79
N VAL A 61 -12.05 -3.08 -5.82
CA VAL A 61 -12.47 -2.90 -7.20
C VAL A 61 -13.29 -4.11 -7.64
N ARG A 62 -14.54 -3.88 -8.05
CA ARG A 62 -15.42 -4.94 -8.56
C ARG A 62 -16.32 -4.40 -9.66
N ASP A 63 -16.49 -5.15 -10.74
CA ASP A 63 -17.37 -4.77 -11.86
C ASP A 63 -17.10 -3.35 -12.39
N SER A 64 -15.81 -2.98 -12.52
CA SER A 64 -15.33 -1.62 -12.88
C SER A 64 -15.81 -0.50 -11.95
N ARG A 65 -16.12 -0.82 -10.68
CA ARG A 65 -16.51 0.13 -9.63
C ARG A 65 -15.57 0.04 -8.44
N LEU A 66 -15.41 1.17 -7.74
CA LEU A 66 -14.68 1.26 -6.47
C LEU A 66 -15.67 1.27 -5.30
N THR A 67 -15.39 0.48 -4.27
CA THR A 67 -16.12 0.47 -2.99
C THR A 67 -15.13 0.52 -1.83
N LEU A 68 -15.49 1.26 -0.78
CA LEU A 68 -14.73 1.34 0.47
C LEU A 68 -15.14 0.20 1.41
#